data_AF-A0A4R3TUK3-F1
#
_entry.id   AF-A0A4R3TUK3-F1
#
_cell.length_a   1.000
_cell.length_b   1.000
_cell.length_c   1.000
_cell.angle_alpha   90.00
_cell.angle_beta   90.00
_cell.angle_gamma   90.00
#
_symmetry.space_group_name_H-M   'P 1'
#
loop_
_entity.id
_entity.type
_entity.pdbx_description
1 polymer ?
#
loop_
_entity_poly.entity_id
_entity_poly.type
_entity_poly.pdbx_seq_one_letter_code
_entity_poly.pdbx_strand_id
1 'polypeptide(L)'
;MDYSAFDSFLNVDTWHTGHHYDLQRFYQALHRVISNPEFDPEAMGQYMRHKKNVAPSDHESAFPVHIRDLVQNAWAVKEYLKANGSSD
;
A
#
# COMPACT_ATOMS: atom_id res chain seq x y z
N MET A 1 -5.64 -2.81 -13.55
CA MET A 1 -5.89 -2.25 -12.20
C MET A 1 -5.51 -0.78 -12.07
N ASP A 2 -6.37 0.04 -11.46
CA ASP A 2 -6.11 1.45 -11.11
C ASP A 2 -5.72 1.57 -9.61
N TYR A 3 -4.57 2.21 -9.34
CA TYR A 3 -4.02 2.45 -7.99
C TYR A 3 -4.22 3.88 -7.50
N SER A 4 -4.95 4.73 -8.23
CA SER A 4 -5.26 6.11 -7.85
C SER A 4 -5.97 6.25 -6.50
N ALA A 5 -6.61 5.18 -5.99
CA ALA A 5 -7.18 5.14 -4.64
C ALA A 5 -6.18 5.52 -3.54
N PHE A 6 -4.88 5.24 -3.75
CA PHE A 6 -3.80 5.56 -2.81
C PHE A 6 -3.35 7.02 -2.86
N ASP A 7 -3.77 7.82 -3.85
CA ASP A 7 -3.38 9.23 -3.94
C ASP A 7 -3.77 10.03 -2.70
N SER A 8 -4.94 9.74 -2.12
CA SER A 8 -5.38 10.39 -0.88
C SER A 8 -4.47 10.13 0.32
N PHE A 9 -3.87 8.93 0.40
CA PHE A 9 -2.88 8.57 1.42
C PHE A 9 -1.52 9.20 1.09
N LEU A 10 -1.08 9.06 -0.16
CA LEU A 10 0.22 9.52 -0.62
C LEU A 10 0.33 11.06 -0.57
N ASN A 11 -0.74 11.81 -0.82
CA ASN A 11 -0.70 13.28 -0.79
C ASN A 11 -0.49 13.89 0.61
N VAL A 12 -0.47 13.08 1.67
CA VAL A 12 -0.14 13.53 3.02
C VAL A 12 1.38 13.56 3.19
N ASP A 13 1.95 14.67 3.66
CA ASP A 13 3.42 14.79 3.82
C ASP A 13 4.00 13.74 4.77
N THR A 14 3.25 13.35 5.80
CA THR A 14 3.66 12.37 6.82
C THR A 14 3.40 10.92 6.45
N TRP A 15 2.99 10.62 5.21
CA TRP A 15 2.65 9.26 4.74
C TRP A 15 3.69 8.20 5.12
N HIS A 16 4.96 8.59 5.19
CA HIS A 16 6.12 7.74 5.44
C HIS A 16 6.46 7.53 6.93
N THR A 17 5.78 8.23 7.83
CA THR A 17 6.13 8.25 9.27
C THR A 17 5.65 7.01 10.01
N GLY A 18 4.75 6.23 9.42
CA GLY A 18 4.10 5.09 10.08
C GLY A 18 3.14 5.50 11.22
N HIS A 19 2.79 6.79 11.33
CA HIS A 19 1.83 7.26 12.31
C HIS A 19 0.47 6.58 12.11
N HIS A 20 -0.26 6.29 13.21
CA HIS A 20 -1.48 5.49 13.13
C HIS A 20 -2.56 6.10 12.23
N TYR A 21 -2.67 7.43 12.17
CA TYR A 21 -3.59 8.10 11.24
C TYR A 21 -3.19 7.93 9.76
N ASP A 22 -1.90 7.83 9.45
CA ASP A 22 -1.43 7.62 8.08
C ASP A 22 -1.66 6.17 7.65
N LEU A 23 -1.41 5.21 8.56
CA LEU A 23 -1.78 3.81 8.35
C LEU A 23 -3.29 3.64 8.17
N GLN A 24 -4.12 4.34 8.95
CA GLN A 24 -5.57 4.31 8.77
C GLN A 24 -5.99 4.79 7.37
N ARG A 25 -5.39 5.86 6.85
CA ARG A 25 -5.63 6.34 5.47
C ARG A 25 -5.19 5.31 4.44
N PHE A 26 -4.05 4.67 4.64
CA PHE A 26 -3.59 3.57 3.79
C PHE A 26 -4.62 2.43 3.76
N TYR A 27 -5.11 1.96 4.91
CA TYR A 27 -6.10 0.88 4.96
C TYR A 27 -7.45 1.28 4.35
N GLN A 28 -7.87 2.54 4.49
CA GLN A 28 -9.06 3.05 3.80
C GLN A 28 -8.92 3.03 2.28
N ALA A 29 -7.74 3.37 1.75
CA ALA A 29 -7.45 3.25 0.33
C ALA A 29 -7.38 1.78 -0.11
N LEU A 30 -6.70 0.93 0.66
CA LEU A 30 -6.56 -0.51 0.40
C LEU A 30 -7.92 -1.21 0.32
N HIS A 31 -8.84 -0.92 1.25
CA HIS A 31 -10.18 -1.51 1.27
C HIS A 31 -10.97 -1.29 -0.03
N ARG A 32 -10.70 -0.22 -0.78
CA ARG A 32 -11.38 0.07 -2.06
C ARG A 32 -10.93 -0.82 -3.21
N VAL A 33 -9.74 -1.42 -3.10
CA VAL A 33 -9.08 -2.13 -4.20
C VAL A 33 -8.77 -3.59 -3.90
N ILE A 34 -8.66 -3.97 -2.62
CA ILE A 34 -8.17 -5.28 -2.17
C ILE A 34 -9.04 -6.46 -2.61
N SER A 35 -10.34 -6.25 -2.81
CA SER A 35 -11.28 -7.27 -3.27
C SER A 35 -11.23 -7.48 -4.79
N ASN A 36 -10.54 -6.63 -5.53
CA ASN A 36 -10.38 -6.80 -6.97
C ASN A 36 -9.40 -7.96 -7.24
N PRO A 37 -9.77 -9.00 -8.03
CA PRO A 37 -8.88 -10.10 -8.36
C PRO A 37 -7.57 -9.68 -9.06
N GLU A 38 -7.58 -8.56 -9.79
CA GLU A 38 -6.40 -7.99 -10.46
C GLU A 38 -5.51 -7.17 -9.51
N PHE A 39 -5.92 -6.94 -8.27
CA PHE A 39 -5.11 -6.21 -7.31
C PHE A 39 -3.83 -6.99 -6.97
N ASP A 40 -2.69 -6.34 -7.12
CA ASP A 40 -1.38 -6.90 -6.82
C ASP A 40 -0.63 -5.95 -5.87
N PRO A 41 -0.30 -6.39 -4.63
CA PRO A 41 0.48 -5.60 -3.70
C PRO A 41 1.83 -5.12 -4.25
N GLU A 42 2.49 -5.89 -5.14
CA GLU A 42 3.77 -5.47 -5.71
C GLU A 42 3.61 -4.32 -6.71
N ALA A 43 2.64 -4.43 -7.63
CA ALA A 43 2.27 -3.34 -8.53
C ALA A 43 1.82 -2.08 -7.77
N MET A 44 1.10 -2.23 -6.65
CA MET A 44 0.79 -1.13 -5.73
C MET A 44 2.07 -0.46 -5.22
N GLY A 45 3.05 -1.23 -4.75
CA GLY A 45 4.33 -0.69 -4.27
C GLY A 45 5.12 0.04 -5.37
N GLN A 46 5.11 -0.47 -6.61
CA GLN A 46 5.71 0.21 -7.76
C GLN A 46 5.02 1.55 -8.07
N TYR A 47 3.68 1.58 -8.01
CA TYR A 47 2.90 2.80 -8.16
C TYR A 47 3.29 3.85 -7.12
N MET A 48 3.37 3.47 -5.83
CA MET A 48 3.77 4.39 -4.76
C MET A 48 5.16 4.98 -4.99
N ARG A 49 6.13 4.14 -5.40
CA ARG A 49 7.49 4.59 -5.74
C ARG A 49 7.48 5.61 -6.86
N HIS A 50 6.76 5.32 -7.95
CA HIS A 50 6.64 6.22 -9.08
C HIS A 50 5.99 7.55 -8.68
N LYS A 51 4.87 7.50 -7.94
CA LYS A 51 4.13 8.68 -7.49
C LYS A 51 4.95 9.60 -6.58
N LYS A 52 5.83 9.03 -5.77
CA LYS A 52 6.69 9.76 -4.82
C LYS A 52 8.11 9.99 -5.30
N ASN A 53 8.43 9.60 -6.53
CA ASN A 53 9.77 9.68 -7.10
C ASN A 53 10.84 9.03 -6.19
N VAL A 54 10.51 7.85 -5.64
CA VAL A 54 11.38 7.09 -4.73
C VAL A 54 12.13 6.02 -5.52
N ALA A 55 13.46 6.13 -5.55
CA ALA A 55 14.31 5.12 -6.17
C ALA A 55 14.40 3.87 -5.25
N PRO A 56 14.36 2.63 -5.80
CA PRO A 56 14.53 1.42 -4.99
C PRO A 56 15.87 1.34 -4.25
N SER A 57 16.91 1.95 -4.82
CA SER A 57 18.27 2.02 -4.28
C SER A 57 18.53 3.26 -3.42
N ASP A 58 17.48 4.01 -3.07
CA ASP A 58 17.63 5.15 -2.16
C ASP A 58 17.86 4.62 -0.73
N HIS A 59 19.13 4.53 -0.34
CA HIS A 59 19.53 4.08 0.99
C HIS A 59 19.57 5.21 2.03
N GLU A 60 19.42 6.46 1.58
CA GLU A 60 19.48 7.65 2.44
C GLU A 60 18.11 7.98 3.04
N SER A 61 17.01 7.62 2.35
CA SER A 61 15.65 7.81 2.86
C SER A 61 15.04 6.53 3.44
N ALA A 62 14.15 6.70 4.43
CA ALA A 62 13.34 5.61 4.97
C ALA A 62 12.19 5.19 4.03
N PHE A 63 11.99 5.89 2.89
CA PHE A 63 10.82 5.71 2.04
C PHE A 63 10.75 4.33 1.37
N PRO A 64 11.84 3.76 0.81
CA PRO A 64 11.77 2.42 0.22
C PRO A 64 11.42 1.34 1.23
N VAL A 65 11.91 1.47 2.46
CA VAL A 65 11.59 0.57 3.57
C VAL A 65 10.10 0.69 3.91
N HIS A 66 9.60 1.91 4.08
CA HIS A 66 8.19 2.10 4.40
C HIS A 66 7.25 1.57 3.31
N ILE A 67 7.57 1.81 2.03
CA ILE A 67 6.79 1.25 0.91
C ILE A 67 6.79 -0.28 0.96
N ARG A 68 7.93 -0.92 1.25
CA ARG A 68 8.00 -2.38 1.42
C ARG A 68 7.09 -2.86 2.55
N ASP A 69 7.05 -2.14 3.67
CA ASP A 69 6.20 -2.51 4.81
C ASP A 69 4.71 -2.39 4.44
N LEU A 70 4.32 -1.36 3.67
CA LEU A 70 2.95 -1.22 3.14
C LEU A 70 2.57 -2.36 2.18
N VAL A 71 3.51 -2.79 1.32
CA VAL A 71 3.32 -3.96 0.44
C VAL A 71 3.10 -5.24 1.25
N GLN A 72 3.91 -5.46 2.29
CA GLN A 72 3.73 -6.61 3.19
C GLN A 72 2.38 -6.57 3.90
N ASN A 73 1.94 -5.39 4.37
CA ASN A 73 0.63 -5.22 4.98
C ASN A 73 -0.51 -5.53 3.99
N ALA A 74 -0.40 -5.08 2.74
CA ALA A 74 -1.39 -5.39 1.71
C ALA A 74 -1.46 -6.90 1.40
N TRP A 75 -0.31 -7.58 1.35
CA TRP A 75 -0.27 -9.04 1.24
C TRP A 75 -0.99 -9.73 2.39
N ALA A 76 -0.69 -9.35 3.63
CA ALA A 76 -1.30 -9.94 4.82
C ALA A 76 -2.83 -9.81 4.81
N VAL A 77 -3.35 -8.63 4.43
CA VAL A 77 -4.80 -8.41 4.31
C VAL A 77 -5.40 -9.27 3.18
N LYS A 78 -4.74 -9.32 2.01
CA LYS A 78 -5.22 -10.11 0.86
C LYS A 78 -5.33 -11.59 1.21
N GLU A 79 -4.29 -12.16 1.83
CA GLU A 79 -4.27 -13.57 2.24
C GLU A 79 -5.28 -13.86 3.35
N TYR A 80 -5.45 -12.95 4.30
CA TYR A 80 -6.50 -13.07 5.33
C TYR A 80 -7.90 -13.11 4.72
N LEU A 81 -8.21 -12.24 3.75
CA LEU A 81 -9.50 -12.22 3.07
C LEU A 81 -9.71 -13.48 2.22
N LYS A 82 -8.67 -13.98 1.58
CA LYS A 82 -8.73 -15.25 0.82
C LYS A 82 -9.03 -16.44 1.72
N ALA A 83 -8.34 -16.52 2.87
CA ALA A 83 -8.52 -17.59 3.84
C ALA A 83 -9.90 -17.58 4.49
N ASN A 84 -10.44 -16.40 4.81
CA ASN A 84 -11.73 -16.27 5.52
C ASN A 84 -12.93 -16.02 4.60
N GLY A 85 -12.71 -15.68 3.33
CA GLY A 85 -13.73 -15.55 2.30
C GLY A 85 -14.04 -16.85 1.54
N SER A 86 -13.38 -17.95 1.89
CA SER A 86 -13.65 -19.30 1.35
C SER A 86 -14.63 -20.10 2.24
N SER A 87 -15.43 -19.42 3.05
CA SER A 87 -16.55 -19.98 3.81
C SER A 87 -17.86 -19.47 3.23
N ASP A 88 -18.21 -19.97 2.03
CA ASP A 88 -19.58 -20.04 1.52
C ASP A 88 -19.79 -21.44 0.93
#